data_AF-A0A2D8XAT5-F1
#
_entry.id   AF-A0A2D8XAT5-F1
#
_cell.length_a   1.000
_cell.length_b   1.000
_cell.length_c   1.000
_cell.angle_alpha   90.00
_cell.angle_beta   90.00
_cell.angle_gamma   90.00
#
_symmetry.space_group_name_H-M   'P 1'
#
loop_
_entity.id
_entity.type
_entity.pdbx_description
1 polymer ?
#
loop_
_entity_poly.entity_id
_entity_poly.type
_entity_poly.pdbx_seq_one_letter_code
_entity_poly.pdbx_strand_id
1 'polypeptide(L)'
;MIESFLSRKVINTPAELELSLEMKAYIVAKHYSISIKEVQEMTPQQFYQSYTWAIVGRKEEEKANKRANQSSKSGSRETVSLDYDFLNTEDF
;
A
#
# COMPACT_ATOMS: atom_id res chain seq x y z
N MET A 1 12.10 -3.13 -22.06
CA MET A 1 13.43 -3.38 -21.47
C MET A 1 13.53 -2.99 -19.99
N ILE A 2 12.68 -2.08 -19.48
CA ILE A 2 12.61 -1.73 -18.04
C ILE A 2 11.70 -2.71 -17.26
N GLU A 3 10.63 -3.20 -17.89
CA GLU A 3 9.65 -4.10 -17.25
C GLU A 3 10.24 -5.47 -16.87
N SER A 4 11.26 -5.94 -17.59
CA SER A 4 12.00 -7.17 -17.26
C SER A 4 12.96 -7.02 -16.09
N PHE A 5 13.34 -5.79 -15.74
CA PHE A 5 14.12 -5.49 -14.53
C PHE A 5 13.23 -5.52 -13.29
N LEU A 6 12.00 -5.01 -13.41
CA LEU A 6 11.01 -4.98 -12.32
C LEU A 6 10.46 -6.37 -11.97
N SER A 7 10.53 -7.34 -12.88
CA SER A 7 9.97 -8.69 -12.69
C SER A 7 10.91 -9.70 -12.02
N ARG A 8 12.21 -9.38 -11.87
CA ARG A 8 13.17 -10.29 -11.20
C ARG A 8 13.19 -10.03 -9.70
N LYS A 9 12.41 -10.83 -8.99
CA LYS A 9 12.25 -10.86 -7.53
C LYS A 9 13.49 -11.38 -6.76
N VAL A 10 14.65 -11.51 -7.42
CA VAL A 10 15.88 -12.03 -6.84
C VAL A 10 16.87 -10.89 -6.74
N ILE A 11 17.18 -10.47 -5.51
CA ILE A 11 18.24 -9.49 -5.22
C ILE A 11 19.55 -10.18 -5.60
N ASN A 12 20.16 -9.80 -6.72
CA ASN A 12 21.35 -10.47 -7.25
C ASN A 12 22.63 -9.64 -7.08
N THR A 13 22.50 -8.32 -6.87
CA THR A 13 23.64 -7.41 -6.79
C THR A 13 23.72 -6.70 -5.43
N PRO A 14 24.93 -6.38 -4.92
CA PRO A 14 25.08 -5.61 -3.69
C PRO A 14 24.44 -4.23 -3.77
N ALA A 15 24.45 -3.60 -4.95
CA ALA A 15 23.77 -2.32 -5.19
C ALA A 15 22.24 -2.41 -5.03
N GLU A 16 21.61 -3.53 -5.42
CA GLU A 16 20.18 -3.75 -5.19
C GLU A 16 19.84 -3.91 -3.70
N LEU A 17 20.76 -4.48 -2.92
CA LEU A 17 20.59 -4.62 -1.48
C LEU A 17 20.64 -3.25 -0.79
N GLU A 18 21.61 -2.41 -1.16
CA GLU A 18 21.73 -1.03 -0.66
C GLU A 18 20.48 -0.23 -1.02
N LEU A 19 20.05 -0.26 -2.28
CA LEU A 19 18.84 0.42 -2.72
C LEU A 19 17.58 -0.08 -1.97
N SER A 20 17.49 -1.38 -1.73
CA SER A 20 16.40 -1.96 -0.93
C SER A 20 16.40 -1.44 0.50
N LEU A 21 17.57 -1.30 1.11
CA LEU A 21 17.73 -0.77 2.46
C LEU A 21 17.36 0.72 2.52
N GLU A 22 17.83 1.51 1.57
CA GLU A 22 17.52 2.93 1.43
C GLU A 22 16.01 3.16 1.25
N MET A 23 15.36 2.37 0.39
CA MET A 23 13.91 2.42 0.22
C MET A 23 13.18 2.14 1.53
N LYS A 24 13.60 1.11 2.29
CA LYS A 24 12.99 0.79 3.58
C LYS A 24 13.20 1.93 4.59
N ALA A 25 14.40 2.51 4.63
CA ALA A 25 14.70 3.65 5.48
C ALA A 25 13.83 4.87 5.15
N TYR A 26 13.66 5.15 3.86
CA TYR A 26 12.76 6.22 3.40
C TYR A 26 11.30 5.97 3.79
N ILE A 27 10.83 4.73 3.73
CA ILE A 27 9.46 4.37 4.15
C ILE A 27 9.24 4.69 5.62
N VAL A 28 10.19 4.32 6.48
CA VAL A 28 10.14 4.59 7.93
C VAL A 28 10.20 6.10 8.17
N ALA A 29 11.15 6.79 7.55
CA ALA A 29 11.31 8.24 7.67
C ALA A 29 10.02 8.99 7.33
N LYS A 30 9.40 8.62 6.20
CA LYS A 30 8.14 9.23 5.76
C LYS A 30 6.99 8.93 6.71
N HIS A 31 6.88 7.71 7.22
CA HIS A 31 5.77 7.32 8.09
C HIS A 31 5.82 8.05 9.44
N TYR A 32 7.01 8.21 10.02
CA TYR A 32 7.20 8.88 11.31
C TYR A 32 7.53 10.37 11.21
N SER A 33 7.62 10.92 9.99
CA SER A 33 8.03 12.31 9.74
C SER A 33 9.37 12.68 10.39
N ILE A 34 10.32 11.74 10.34
CA ILE A 34 11.69 11.89 10.85
C ILE A 34 12.68 11.93 9.69
N SER A 35 13.89 12.41 9.95
CA SER A 35 14.96 12.44 8.97
C SER A 35 15.54 11.04 8.72
N ILE A 36 16.14 10.84 7.54
CA ILE A 36 16.84 9.58 7.20
C ILE A 36 18.02 9.33 8.15
N LYS A 37 18.67 10.39 8.63
CA LYS A 37 19.77 10.30 9.60
C LYS A 37 19.30 9.68 10.91
N GLU A 38 18.17 10.13 11.44
CA GLU A 38 17.57 9.56 12.65
C GLU A 38 17.19 8.09 12.46
N VAL A 39 16.76 7.69 11.26
CA VAL A 39 16.49 6.29 10.93
C VAL A 39 17.77 5.44 10.91
N GLN A 40 18.89 6.00 10.44
CA GLN A 40 20.19 5.31 10.43
C GLN A 40 20.77 5.13 11.83
N GLU A 41 20.40 5.99 12.77
CA GLU A 41 20.80 5.90 14.19
C GLU A 41 19.96 4.90 14.99
N MET A 42 18.89 4.34 14.41
CA MET A 42 18.04 3.37 15.09
C MET A 42 18.74 2.03 15.29
N THR A 43 18.40 1.36 16.40
CA THR A 43 18.76 -0.05 16.55
C THR A 43 18.02 -0.92 15.51
N PRO A 44 18.61 -2.04 15.06
CA PRO A 44 17.96 -2.92 14.08
C PRO A 44 16.55 -3.40 14.50
N GLN A 45 16.35 -3.61 15.81
CA GLN A 45 15.08 -4.04 16.38
C GLN A 45 14.02 -2.94 16.26
N GLN A 46 14.37 -1.70 16.61
CA GLN A 46 13.48 -0.55 16.46
C GLN A 46 13.14 -0.32 15.00
N PHE A 47 14.14 -0.36 14.12
CA PHE A 47 13.94 -0.20 12.69
C PHE A 47 12.94 -1.23 12.12
N TYR A 48 13.09 -2.50 12.49
CA TYR A 48 12.18 -3.56 12.02
C TYR A 48 10.73 -3.36 12.48
N GLN A 49 10.54 -3.00 13.75
CA GLN A 49 9.21 -2.72 14.30
C GLN A 49 8.58 -1.51 13.61
N SER A 50 9.33 -0.40 13.51
CA SER A 50 8.92 0.82 12.84
C SER A 50 8.58 0.58 11.37
N TYR A 51 9.38 -0.22 10.67
CA TYR A 51 9.12 -0.59 9.28
C TYR A 51 7.83 -1.40 9.13
N THR A 52 7.58 -2.33 10.04
CA THR A 52 6.36 -3.16 10.03
C THR A 52 5.11 -2.27 10.16
N TRP A 53 5.11 -1.34 11.11
CA TRP A 53 4.02 -0.38 11.29
C TRP A 53 3.85 0.54 10.09
N ALA A 54 4.95 1.06 9.53
CA ALA A 54 4.92 1.89 8.33
C ALA A 54 4.29 1.17 7.13
N ILE A 55 4.59 -0.11 6.94
CA ILE A 55 4.00 -0.93 5.86
C ILE A 55 2.51 -1.17 6.09
N VAL A 56 2.10 -1.46 7.33
CA VAL A 56 0.69 -1.65 7.67
C VAL A 56 -0.09 -0.35 7.43
N GLY A 57 0.44 0.79 7.88
CA GLY A 57 -0.16 2.11 7.65
C GLY A 57 -0.32 2.42 6.16
N ARG A 58 0.69 2.16 5.34
CA ARG A 58 0.61 2.36 3.88
C ARG A 58 -0.45 1.49 3.21
N LYS A 59 -0.63 0.25 3.66
CA LYS A 59 -1.67 -0.64 3.12
C LYS A 59 -3.07 -0.10 3.43
N GLU A 60 -3.28 0.42 4.63
CA GLU A 60 -4.56 1.03 5.00
C GLU A 60 -4.82 2.34 4.24
N GLU A 61 -3.79 3.18 4.07
CA GLU A 61 -3.87 4.39 3.23
C GLU A 61 -4.21 4.04 1.77
N GLU A 62 -3.57 3.02 1.21
CA GLU A 62 -3.85 2.56 -0.15
C GLU A 62 -5.29 2.04 -0.29
N LYS A 63 -5.81 1.32 0.71
CA LYS A 63 -7.23 0.90 0.74
C LYS A 63 -8.16 2.10 0.81
N ALA A 64 -7.86 3.10 1.64
CA ALA A 64 -8.65 4.33 1.75
C ALA A 64 -8.66 5.10 0.43
N ASN A 65 -7.49 5.26 -0.21
CA ASN A 65 -7.35 5.90 -1.51
C ASN A 65 -8.09 5.14 -2.61
N LYS A 66 -8.05 3.79 -2.60
CA LYS A 66 -8.85 2.97 -3.53
C LYS A 66 -10.35 3.18 -3.34
N ARG A 67 -10.84 3.24 -2.10
CA ARG A 67 -12.25 3.54 -1.80
C ARG A 67 -12.65 4.94 -2.26
N ALA A 68 -11.82 5.95 -2.01
CA ALA A 68 -12.04 7.32 -2.47
C ALA A 68 -12.03 7.44 -4.01
N ASN A 69 -11.15 6.71 -4.68
CA ASN A 69 -11.11 6.65 -6.14
C ASN A 69 -12.33 5.92 -6.74
N GLN A 70 -12.89 4.94 -6.03
CA GLN A 70 -14.14 4.29 -6.44
C GLN A 70 -15.35 5.21 -6.23
N SER A 71 -15.45 5.91 -5.09
CA SER A 71 -16.56 6.82 -4.83
C SER A 71 -16.57 8.03 -5.78
N SER A 72 -15.40 8.58 -6.09
CA SER A 72 -15.27 9.67 -7.08
C SER A 72 -15.61 9.23 -8.52
N LYS A 73 -15.30 7.98 -8.90
CA LYS A 73 -15.71 7.42 -10.20
C LYS A 73 -17.20 7.06 -10.27
N SER A 74 -17.84 6.76 -9.13
CA SER A 74 -19.28 6.46 -9.07
C SER A 74 -20.18 7.70 -9.10
N GLY A 75 -19.63 8.93 -9.05
CA GLY A 75 -20.40 10.18 -9.10
C GLY A 75 -21.16 10.45 -10.42
N SER A 76 -21.02 9.60 -11.43
CA SER A 76 -21.75 9.70 -12.72
C SER A 76 -22.34 8.37 -13.16
N ARG A 77 -22.63 7.45 -12.22
CA ARG A 77 -23.24 6.16 -12.54
C ARG A 77 -24.56 6.07 -11.78
N GLU A 78 -25.64 6.07 -12.57
CA GLU A 78 -27.01 5.83 -12.13
C GLU A 78 -27.03 4.78 -11.01
N THR A 79 -27.63 5.14 -9.88
CA THR A 79 -28.06 4.18 -8.87
C THR A 79 -29.08 3.28 -9.54
N VAL A 80 -28.64 2.13 -10.06
CA VAL A 80 -29.56 1.05 -10.40
C VAL A 80 -30.12 0.56 -9.07
N SER A 81 -31.37 0.89 -8.77
CA SER A 81 -32.13 0.20 -7.75
C SER A 81 -32.09 -1.27 -8.13
N LEU A 82 -31.47 -2.10 -7.30
CA LEU A 82 -31.62 -3.54 -7.45
C LEU A 82 -33.08 -3.83 -7.11
N ASP A 83 -33.94 -3.86 -8.13
CA ASP A 83 -35.32 -4.23 -7.97
C ASP A 83 -35.33 -5.70 -7.52
N TYR A 84 -35.57 -5.89 -6.21
CA TYR A 84 -35.74 -7.19 -5.58
C TYR A 84 -37.12 -7.79 -5.91
N ASP A 85 -37.67 -7.50 -7.10
CA ASP A 85 -38.95 -8.05 -7.55
C ASP A 85 -38.91 -9.59 -7.64
N PHE A 86 -37.71 -10.17 -7.78
CA PHE A 86 -37.52 -11.63 -7.72
C PHE A 86 -37.79 -12.25 -6.34
N LEU A 87 -37.69 -11.49 -5.24
CA LEU A 87 -37.98 -11.96 -3.88
C LEU A 87 -39.48 -12.01 -3.56
N ASN A 88 -40.32 -11.34 -4.36
CA ASN A 88 -41.78 -11.36 -4.20
C ASN A 88 -42.47 -12.44 -5.04
N THR A 89 -41.72 -13.20 -5.85
CA THR A 89 -42.28 -14.30 -6.69
C THR A 89 -42.22 -15.68 -6.06
N GLU A 90 -41.69 -15.84 -4.84
CA GLU A 90 -41.90 -17.06 -4.05
C GLU A 90 -43.19 -16.94 -3.23
N ASP A 91 -44.32 -17.04 -3.92
CA ASP A 91 -45.58 -17.45 -3.30
C ASP A 91 -45.44 -18.92 -2.85
N PHE A 92 -45.54 -19.15 -1.54
CA PHE A 92 -45.81 -20.45 -0.93
C PHE A 92 -47.24 -20.92 -1.26
#